data_AF-A0A972JUF1-F1
#
_entry.id   AF-A0A972JUF1-F1
#
_cell.length_a   1.000
_cell.length_b   1.000
_cell.length_c   1.000
_cell.angle_alpha   90.00
_cell.angle_beta   90.00
_cell.angle_gamma   90.00
#
_symmetry.space_group_name_H-M   'P 1'
#
loop_
_entity.id
_entity.type
_entity.pdbx_description
1 polymer ?
#
loop_
_entity_poly.entity_id
_entity_poly.type
_entity_poly.pdbx_seq_one_letter_code
_entity_poly.pdbx_strand_id
1 'polypeptide(L)'
;MLQRSSLRAMFIRLRGLTAHYGWVFSLTIVLALVLDITGSLHVYSLDRLLGAPLILGTAALLVVVAIGWLCSTPRLASMAMFSPQLVQRGVTALMLLAWLATLRDFYIFITPAMPLVHIIGFSIGGLLLWFAIIRPPPLTWLIWLAVSLGSLVRVMSFSAIPIEPSRGDMLPLVQGALANFLAGESPYTIYTMPWELPLTYLPITWLAYLPAYSLGVDMRVTSVLAELTIGATLSWIATSRGADAGMQTNQRCLIGTSVGLLVWAWVFLQPSLQHWTQATTAPIWWAVLAVTLALVICGHRWGAAVALGVCAATSPLIAVVAPFVGLYWLRTHGWRQTTASVMLALLVAAAIILPFLLWSPQQFMLGAYRWFNDNSLFPQLRWDMDNTWARQVGFSSIFWRRDLEGMLKPIQMSLLLGLLAFYWWRRAPLALLSSFITAAFLLFTVFNPVLWPYLYTPALITALMSLGLYERLSNIERESVER
;
A
#
# COMPACT_ATOMS: atom_id res chain seq x y z
N MET A 1 29.49 -1.65 45.59
CA MET A 1 29.96 -0.79 44.48
C MET A 1 29.80 -1.42 43.09
N LEU A 2 29.89 -2.76 42.93
CA LEU A 2 29.74 -3.46 41.64
C LEU A 2 28.31 -3.42 41.01
N GLN A 3 27.28 -3.09 41.79
CA GLN A 3 25.88 -3.02 41.30
C GLN A 3 25.52 -1.68 40.62
N ARG A 4 26.29 -0.60 40.84
CA ARG A 4 26.03 0.72 40.24
C ARG A 4 26.64 0.90 38.85
N SER A 5 27.68 0.14 38.51
CA SER A 5 28.29 0.17 37.17
C SER A 5 27.45 -0.56 36.12
N SER A 6 26.75 -1.64 36.49
CA SER A 6 25.85 -2.33 35.55
C SER A 6 24.61 -1.50 35.23
N LEU A 7 24.05 -0.78 36.21
CA LEU A 7 22.90 0.12 35.99
C LEU A 7 23.25 1.33 35.11
N ARG A 8 24.45 1.90 35.23
CA ARG A 8 24.90 2.99 34.32
C ARG A 8 25.17 2.50 32.91
N ALA A 9 25.77 1.31 32.74
CA ALA A 9 25.95 0.70 31.41
C ALA A 9 24.61 0.34 30.76
N MET A 10 23.62 -0.08 31.55
CA MET A 10 22.24 -0.30 31.11
C MET A 10 21.56 1.01 30.69
N PHE A 11 21.72 2.10 31.47
CA PHE A 11 21.16 3.41 31.15
C PHE A 11 21.80 4.09 29.92
N ILE A 12 23.11 3.93 29.70
CA ILE A 12 23.78 4.47 28.51
C ILE A 12 23.42 3.66 27.26
N ARG A 13 23.22 2.33 27.37
CA ARG A 13 22.63 1.54 26.27
C ARG A 13 21.20 2.00 25.95
N LEU A 14 20.40 2.37 26.94
CA LEU A 14 19.00 2.81 26.73
C LEU A 14 18.85 4.16 26.00
N ARG A 15 19.79 5.11 26.13
CA ARG A 15 19.69 6.43 25.47
C ARG A 15 19.98 6.42 23.96
N GLY A 16 20.87 5.55 23.48
CA GLY A 16 21.24 5.45 22.06
C GLY A 16 20.24 4.69 21.18
N LEU A 17 19.14 4.20 21.78
CA LEU A 17 18.19 3.30 21.13
C LEU A 17 16.97 4.06 20.60
N THR A 18 16.35 4.96 21.37
CA THR A 18 15.01 5.58 21.13
C THR A 18 14.70 6.23 19.76
N ALA A 19 15.70 6.52 18.91
CA ALA A 19 15.53 7.29 17.66
C ALA A 19 14.88 6.53 16.48
N HIS A 20 14.88 5.19 16.49
CA HIS A 20 14.55 4.44 15.28
C HIS A 20 13.06 4.37 14.93
N TYR A 21 12.20 4.09 15.92
CA TYR A 21 10.76 3.99 15.67
C TYR A 21 10.17 5.33 15.19
N GLY A 22 10.61 6.43 15.80
CA GLY A 22 10.25 7.78 15.40
C GLY A 22 10.65 8.12 13.97
N TRP A 23 11.77 7.57 13.49
CA TRP A 23 12.22 7.73 12.10
C TRP A 23 11.30 7.01 11.11
N VAL A 24 11.02 5.72 11.33
CA VAL A 24 10.11 4.91 10.49
C VAL A 24 8.71 5.52 10.47
N PHE A 25 8.21 5.94 11.64
CA PHE A 25 6.94 6.65 11.76
C PHE A 25 6.93 7.94 10.95
N SER A 26 7.92 8.81 11.15
CA SER A 26 8.02 10.09 10.42
C SER A 26 8.10 9.88 8.90
N LEU A 27 8.91 8.94 8.43
CA LEU A 27 9.01 8.62 7.00
C LEU A 27 7.69 8.10 6.44
N THR A 28 6.93 7.32 7.22
CA THR A 28 5.60 6.83 6.81
C THR A 28 4.60 7.98 6.70
N ILE A 29 4.59 8.90 7.67
CA ILE A 29 3.74 10.10 7.63
C ILE A 29 4.11 10.99 6.42
N VAL A 30 5.39 11.26 6.21
CA VAL A 30 5.86 12.05 5.06
C VAL A 30 5.46 11.39 3.75
N LEU A 31 5.67 10.08 3.62
CA LEU A 31 5.26 9.34 2.43
C LEU A 31 3.75 9.47 2.19
N ALA A 32 2.92 9.16 3.19
CA ALA A 32 1.47 9.25 3.08
C ALA A 32 0.97 10.66 2.72
N LEU A 33 1.59 11.72 3.28
CA LEU A 33 1.26 13.11 2.92
C LEU A 33 1.64 13.43 1.48
N VAL A 34 2.85 13.05 1.05
CA VAL A 34 3.32 13.30 -0.32
C VAL A 34 2.40 12.60 -1.31
N LEU A 35 2.04 11.35 -1.08
CA LEU A 35 1.16 10.60 -1.97
C LEU A 35 -0.25 11.17 -2.02
N ASP A 36 -0.80 11.60 -0.89
CA ASP A 36 -2.15 12.16 -0.86
C ASP A 36 -2.22 13.53 -1.50
N ILE A 37 -1.30 14.43 -1.17
CA ILE A 37 -1.25 15.78 -1.76
C ILE A 37 -1.07 15.68 -3.28
N THR A 38 -0.16 14.82 -3.75
CA THR A 38 0.12 14.71 -5.18
C THR A 38 -0.91 13.89 -5.95
N GLY A 39 -1.55 12.92 -5.30
CA GLY A 39 -2.66 12.16 -5.87
C GLY A 39 -3.97 12.96 -5.96
N SER A 40 -4.13 14.00 -5.13
CA SER A 40 -5.37 14.76 -4.99
C SER A 40 -5.16 16.27 -5.01
N LEU A 41 -4.29 16.77 -5.90
CA LEU A 41 -4.00 18.22 -5.99
C LEU A 41 -5.26 19.09 -6.12
N HIS A 42 -6.27 18.63 -6.84
CA HIS A 42 -7.56 19.31 -7.01
C HIS A 42 -8.35 19.43 -5.71
N VAL A 43 -8.25 18.42 -4.84
CA VAL A 43 -8.84 18.45 -3.49
C VAL A 43 -8.16 19.50 -2.61
N TYR A 44 -6.90 19.81 -2.88
CA TYR A 44 -6.14 20.82 -2.15
C TYR A 44 -6.07 22.19 -2.85
N SER A 45 -6.74 22.36 -4.00
CA SER A 45 -6.66 23.57 -4.85
C SER A 45 -5.24 23.90 -5.30
N LEU A 46 -4.38 22.88 -5.43
CA LEU A 46 -2.97 23.02 -5.80
C LEU A 46 -2.72 22.75 -7.28
N ASP A 47 -3.77 22.60 -8.10
CA ASP A 47 -3.65 22.33 -9.54
C ASP A 47 -2.83 23.40 -10.27
N ARG A 48 -2.91 24.66 -9.81
CA ARG A 48 -2.12 25.77 -10.36
C ARG A 48 -0.62 25.65 -10.09
N LEU A 49 -0.23 24.89 -9.08
CA LEU A 49 1.17 24.60 -8.77
C LEU A 49 1.70 23.41 -9.58
N LEU A 50 0.82 22.69 -10.29
CA LEU A 50 1.22 21.58 -11.14
C LEU A 50 2.11 22.10 -12.27
N GLY A 51 3.40 21.81 -12.15
CA GLY A 51 4.40 22.16 -13.14
C GLY A 51 5.61 21.25 -13.01
N ALA A 52 6.47 21.26 -14.02
CA ALA A 52 7.68 20.46 -14.04
C ALA A 52 8.54 20.62 -12.76
N PRO A 53 8.73 21.83 -12.17
CA PRO A 53 9.49 21.97 -10.94
C PRO A 53 8.88 21.23 -9.73
N LEU A 54 7.55 21.30 -9.56
CA LEU A 54 6.87 20.62 -8.45
C LEU A 54 6.94 19.10 -8.62
N ILE A 55 6.71 18.61 -9.83
CA ILE A 55 6.77 17.18 -10.18
C ILE A 55 8.16 16.62 -9.90
N LEU A 56 9.21 17.29 -10.40
CA LEU A 56 10.59 16.87 -10.21
C LEU A 56 11.06 17.02 -8.76
N GLY A 57 10.66 18.10 -8.09
CA GLY A 57 10.94 18.31 -6.66
C GLY A 57 10.31 17.22 -5.80
N THR A 58 9.07 16.83 -6.11
CA THR A 58 8.37 15.72 -5.43
C THR A 58 9.04 14.37 -5.72
N ALA A 59 9.42 14.11 -6.97
CA ALA A 59 10.15 12.89 -7.32
C ALA A 59 11.49 12.79 -6.58
N ALA A 60 12.24 13.90 -6.48
CA ALA A 60 13.47 13.98 -5.70
C ALA A 60 13.21 13.76 -4.20
N LEU A 61 12.14 14.33 -3.64
CA LEU A 61 11.73 14.08 -2.27
C LEU A 61 11.42 12.59 -2.03
N LEU A 62 10.73 11.91 -2.95
CA LEU A 62 10.47 10.47 -2.85
C LEU A 62 11.75 9.63 -2.90
N VAL A 63 12.77 10.04 -3.68
CA VAL A 63 14.11 9.42 -3.63
C VAL A 63 14.77 9.64 -2.26
N VAL A 64 14.69 10.85 -1.70
CA VAL A 64 15.22 11.14 -0.35
C VAL A 64 14.51 10.28 0.71
N VAL A 65 13.18 10.14 0.62
CA VAL A 65 12.40 9.26 1.49
C VAL A 65 12.86 7.81 1.34
N ALA A 66 13.07 7.33 0.11
CA ALA A 66 13.59 5.98 -0.14
C ALA A 66 14.98 5.76 0.49
N ILE A 67 15.90 6.73 0.33
CA ILE A 67 17.22 6.70 0.99
C ILE A 67 17.06 6.69 2.51
N GLY A 68 16.14 7.49 3.06
CA GLY A 68 15.82 7.51 4.48
C GLY A 68 15.40 6.13 5.01
N TRP A 69 14.60 5.38 4.24
CA TRP A 69 14.24 4.00 4.55
C TRP A 69 15.44 3.04 4.55
N LEU A 70 16.38 3.20 3.62
CA LEU A 70 17.60 2.38 3.56
C LEU A 70 18.60 2.70 4.69
N CYS A 71 18.57 3.95 5.17
CA CYS A 71 19.36 4.41 6.32
C CYS A 71 18.74 3.99 7.67
N SER A 72 17.52 3.45 7.68
CA SER A 72 16.94 2.85 8.88
C SER A 72 17.83 1.69 9.37
N THR A 73 18.29 1.75 10.62
CA THR A 73 19.17 0.73 11.22
C THR A 73 18.41 0.02 12.34
N PRO A 74 18.31 -1.33 12.34
CA PRO A 74 17.46 -2.05 13.27
C PRO A 74 18.14 -2.12 14.64
N ARG A 75 18.20 -0.98 15.35
CA ARG A 75 18.50 -0.93 16.77
C ARG A 75 17.16 -0.91 17.48
N LEU A 76 16.75 -2.10 17.97
CA LEU A 76 15.57 -2.29 18.79
C LEU A 76 15.63 -1.35 19.98
N ALA A 77 14.59 -0.54 20.12
CA ALA A 77 14.64 0.61 20.96
C ALA A 77 13.32 0.88 21.65
N SER A 78 13.43 1.19 22.94
CA SER A 78 12.30 1.63 23.74
C SER A 78 11.66 2.89 23.12
N MET A 79 10.34 2.86 22.98
CA MET A 79 9.49 3.96 22.50
C MET A 79 9.42 5.14 23.48
N ALA A 80 10.54 5.62 24.01
CA ALA A 80 10.53 6.64 25.06
C ALA A 80 10.49 8.09 24.54
N MET A 81 10.52 8.32 23.22
CA MET A 81 10.72 9.69 22.69
C MET A 81 9.44 10.50 22.50
N PHE A 82 8.28 9.85 22.31
CA PHE A 82 7.01 10.56 22.20
C PHE A 82 6.02 10.06 23.23
N SER A 83 5.35 10.98 23.92
CA SER A 83 4.16 10.64 24.70
C SER A 83 3.17 9.96 23.74
N PRO A 84 2.69 8.73 24.05
CA PRO A 84 1.70 8.05 23.21
C PRO A 84 0.48 8.93 22.91
N GLN A 85 0.10 9.78 23.88
CA GLN A 85 -0.97 10.77 23.72
C GLN A 85 -0.64 11.85 22.69
N LEU A 86 0.63 12.31 22.61
CA LEU A 86 1.04 13.31 21.62
C LEU A 86 1.00 12.72 20.20
N VAL A 87 1.51 11.50 20.02
CA VAL A 87 1.42 10.79 18.73
C VAL A 87 -0.03 10.61 18.34
N GLN A 88 -0.86 10.13 19.25
CA GLN A 88 -2.28 9.93 19.01
C GLN A 88 -2.99 11.23 18.61
N ARG A 89 -2.76 12.32 19.33
CA ARG A 89 -3.32 13.64 19.01
C ARG A 89 -2.85 14.14 17.65
N GLY A 90 -1.56 13.98 17.34
CA GLY A 90 -1.00 14.35 16.04
C GLY A 90 -1.67 13.60 14.89
N VAL A 91 -1.79 12.28 14.98
CA VAL A 91 -2.46 11.48 13.94
C VAL A 91 -3.97 11.78 13.89
N THR A 92 -4.61 12.03 15.03
CA THR A 92 -6.04 12.43 15.06
C THR A 92 -6.25 13.79 14.38
N ALA A 93 -5.33 14.73 14.52
CA ALA A 93 -5.36 15.99 13.78
C ALA A 93 -5.20 15.75 12.27
N LEU A 94 -4.31 14.84 11.86
CA LEU A 94 -4.20 14.43 10.46
C LEU A 94 -5.48 13.76 9.93
N MET A 95 -6.16 12.94 10.75
CA MET A 95 -7.48 12.37 10.42
C MET A 95 -8.52 13.45 10.21
N LEU A 96 -8.58 14.46 11.08
CA LEU A 96 -9.48 15.59 10.92
C LEU A 96 -9.21 16.34 9.61
N LEU A 97 -7.94 16.60 9.29
CA LEU A 97 -7.57 17.25 8.03
C LEU A 97 -7.97 16.41 6.80
N ALA A 98 -7.72 15.11 6.82
CA ALA A 98 -8.14 14.20 5.75
C ALA A 98 -9.68 14.14 5.60
N TRP A 99 -10.41 14.17 6.73
CA TRP A 99 -11.87 14.23 6.74
C TRP A 99 -12.42 15.53 6.15
N LEU A 100 -11.84 16.68 6.52
CA LEU A 100 -12.22 17.97 5.95
C LEU A 100 -11.90 18.06 4.46
N ALA A 101 -10.76 17.52 4.04
CA ALA A 101 -10.39 17.43 2.63
C ALA A 101 -11.38 16.53 1.86
N THR A 102 -11.76 15.39 2.43
CA THR A 102 -12.77 14.49 1.88
C THR A 102 -14.13 15.16 1.75
N LEU A 103 -14.58 15.89 2.79
CA LEU A 103 -15.83 16.63 2.76
C LEU A 103 -15.82 17.67 1.64
N ARG A 104 -14.72 18.41 1.49
CA ARG A 104 -14.54 19.38 0.41
C ARG A 104 -14.64 18.69 -0.96
N ASP A 105 -13.96 17.57 -1.13
CA ASP A 105 -13.98 16.79 -2.37
C ASP A 105 -15.41 16.33 -2.71
N PHE A 106 -16.10 15.74 -1.73
CA PHE A 106 -17.49 15.29 -1.89
C PHE A 106 -18.42 16.44 -2.29
N TYR A 107 -18.28 17.60 -1.63
CA TYR A 107 -19.11 18.78 -1.91
C TYR A 107 -18.89 19.34 -3.32
N ILE A 108 -17.64 19.40 -3.78
CA ILE A 108 -17.30 20.01 -5.07
C ILE A 108 -17.59 19.05 -6.23
N PHE A 109 -17.26 17.76 -6.09
CA PHE A 109 -17.19 16.85 -7.23
C PHE A 109 -18.29 15.79 -7.26
N ILE A 110 -18.90 15.45 -6.11
CA ILE A 110 -19.84 14.32 -6.02
C ILE A 110 -21.28 14.82 -6.00
N THR A 111 -21.63 15.77 -5.12
CA THR A 111 -23.02 16.24 -5.03
C THR A 111 -23.08 17.72 -4.60
N PRO A 112 -23.12 18.67 -5.55
CA PRO A 112 -23.18 20.10 -5.24
C PRO A 112 -24.42 20.49 -4.42
N ALA A 113 -25.53 19.80 -4.64
CA ALA A 113 -26.75 19.90 -3.83
C ALA A 113 -26.75 18.83 -2.73
N MET A 114 -25.73 18.87 -1.86
CA MET A 114 -25.56 17.88 -0.80
C MET A 114 -26.82 17.86 0.11
N PRO A 115 -27.52 16.71 0.23
CA PRO A 115 -28.65 16.59 1.15
C PRO A 115 -28.25 16.96 2.58
N LEU A 116 -29.17 17.59 3.33
CA LEU A 116 -28.92 18.03 4.71
C LEU A 116 -28.37 16.90 5.61
N VAL A 117 -28.81 15.66 5.38
CA VAL A 117 -28.33 14.48 6.12
C VAL A 117 -26.83 14.23 5.94
N HIS A 118 -26.26 14.47 4.75
CA HIS A 118 -24.82 14.34 4.53
C HIS A 118 -24.06 15.46 5.24
N ILE A 119 -24.54 16.70 5.16
CA ILE A 119 -23.94 17.86 5.86
C ILE A 119 -23.87 17.60 7.37
N ILE A 120 -24.97 17.10 7.96
CA ILE A 120 -25.03 16.73 9.36
C ILE A 120 -24.02 15.61 9.67
N GLY A 121 -24.00 14.53 8.88
CA GLY A 121 -23.06 13.42 9.06
C GLY A 121 -21.59 13.85 9.02
N PHE A 122 -21.22 14.68 8.04
CA PHE A 122 -19.89 15.24 7.90
C PHE A 122 -19.50 16.14 9.08
N SER A 123 -20.44 17.00 9.51
CA SER A 123 -20.25 17.89 10.67
C SER A 123 -20.04 17.10 11.96
N ILE A 124 -20.85 16.05 12.19
CA ILE A 124 -20.70 15.17 13.35
C ILE A 124 -19.33 14.48 13.32
N GLY A 125 -18.91 13.92 12.17
CA GLY A 125 -17.59 13.31 12.04
C GLY A 125 -16.44 14.27 12.36
N GLY A 126 -16.53 15.51 11.88
CA GLY A 126 -15.55 16.56 12.17
C GLY A 126 -15.50 16.95 13.64
N LEU A 127 -16.67 17.11 14.28
CA LEU A 127 -16.78 17.41 15.71
C LEU A 127 -16.23 16.28 16.59
N LEU A 128 -16.50 15.02 16.24
CA LEU A 128 -15.99 13.84 16.94
C LEU A 128 -14.46 13.77 16.88
N LEU A 129 -13.87 13.98 15.70
CA LEU A 129 -12.41 14.01 15.53
C LEU A 129 -11.78 15.19 16.26
N TRP A 130 -12.39 16.38 16.18
CA TRP A 130 -11.94 17.57 16.94
C TRP A 130 -11.95 17.31 18.45
N PHE A 131 -13.06 16.77 18.97
CA PHE A 131 -13.16 16.43 20.39
C PHE A 131 -12.11 15.39 20.80
N ALA A 132 -11.83 14.41 19.93
CA ALA A 132 -10.81 13.40 20.16
C ALA A 132 -9.37 13.96 20.18
N ILE A 133 -9.10 15.13 19.58
CA ILE A 133 -7.82 15.83 19.75
C ILE A 133 -7.71 16.39 21.19
N ILE A 134 -8.78 17.00 21.69
CA ILE A 134 -8.81 17.62 23.02
C ILE A 134 -8.77 16.53 24.11
N ARG A 135 -9.65 15.54 24.00
CA ARG A 135 -9.80 14.41 24.92
C ARG A 135 -9.58 13.09 24.15
N PRO A 136 -8.32 12.63 24.00
CA PRO A 136 -8.01 11.43 23.23
C PRO A 136 -8.73 10.20 23.80
N PRO A 137 -9.66 9.60 23.05
CA PRO A 137 -10.35 8.38 23.47
C PRO A 137 -9.42 7.17 23.31
N PRO A 138 -9.84 5.95 23.66
CA PRO A 138 -9.06 4.75 23.34
C PRO A 138 -8.78 4.65 21.83
N LEU A 139 -7.58 4.19 21.43
CA LEU A 139 -7.20 4.09 20.02
C LEU A 139 -8.18 3.23 19.21
N THR A 140 -8.72 2.17 19.80
CA THR A 140 -9.73 1.31 19.18
C THR A 140 -10.94 2.10 18.71
N TRP A 141 -11.40 3.08 19.51
CA TRP A 141 -12.51 3.94 19.15
C TRP A 141 -12.17 4.84 17.95
N LEU A 142 -10.96 5.42 17.92
CA LEU A 142 -10.50 6.23 16.78
C LEU A 142 -10.45 5.42 15.48
N ILE A 143 -9.94 4.18 15.57
CA ILE A 143 -9.85 3.28 14.42
C ILE A 143 -11.25 2.92 13.91
N TRP A 144 -12.17 2.54 14.80
CA TRP A 144 -13.56 2.27 14.44
C TRP A 144 -14.26 3.48 13.85
N LEU A 145 -14.05 4.67 14.41
CA LEU A 145 -14.59 5.91 13.88
C LEU A 145 -14.07 6.16 12.46
N ALA A 146 -12.76 6.11 12.24
CA ALA A 146 -12.16 6.34 10.93
C ALA A 146 -12.61 5.32 9.88
N VAL A 147 -12.68 4.03 10.24
CA VAL A 147 -13.18 2.97 9.37
C VAL A 147 -14.65 3.21 9.01
N SER A 148 -15.48 3.57 9.99
CA SER A 148 -16.90 3.83 9.77
C SER A 148 -17.11 5.04 8.87
N LEU A 149 -16.43 6.16 9.16
CA LEU A 149 -16.49 7.38 8.36
C LEU A 149 -15.99 7.15 6.93
N GLY A 150 -14.82 6.53 6.76
CA GLY A 150 -14.24 6.27 5.44
C GLY A 150 -15.04 5.28 4.60
N SER A 151 -15.65 4.27 5.22
CA SER A 151 -16.51 3.31 4.52
C SER A 151 -17.85 3.94 4.13
N LEU A 152 -18.45 4.71 5.04
CA LEU A 152 -19.70 5.42 4.78
C LEU A 152 -19.57 6.37 3.59
N VAL A 153 -18.51 7.19 3.56
CA VAL A 153 -18.29 8.12 2.44
C VAL A 153 -18.15 7.36 1.12
N ARG A 154 -17.34 6.29 1.08
CA ARG A 154 -17.18 5.49 -0.15
C ARG A 154 -18.51 4.90 -0.62
N VAL A 155 -19.29 4.32 0.28
CA VAL A 155 -20.60 3.73 -0.05
C VAL A 155 -21.58 4.80 -0.54
N MET A 156 -21.61 5.97 0.09
CA MET A 156 -22.42 7.11 -0.37
C MET A 156 -22.03 7.56 -1.79
N SER A 157 -20.73 7.52 -2.12
CA SER A 157 -20.25 7.88 -3.45
C SER A 157 -20.62 6.87 -4.53
N PHE A 158 -20.95 5.62 -4.18
CA PHE A 158 -21.26 4.59 -5.18
C PHE A 158 -22.48 4.96 -6.02
N SER A 159 -23.55 5.46 -5.39
CA SER A 159 -24.74 5.91 -6.11
C SER A 159 -24.54 7.19 -6.91
N ALA A 160 -23.58 8.04 -6.53
CA ALA A 160 -23.34 9.32 -7.18
C ALA A 160 -22.36 9.23 -8.36
N ILE A 161 -21.49 8.23 -8.35
CA ILE A 161 -20.47 8.02 -9.38
C ILE A 161 -20.74 6.67 -10.04
N PRO A 162 -21.44 6.62 -11.18
CA PRO A 162 -21.63 5.36 -11.91
C PRO A 162 -20.28 4.79 -12.38
N ILE A 163 -20.23 3.46 -12.51
CA ILE A 163 -19.12 2.75 -13.14
C ILE A 163 -19.32 2.86 -14.65
N GLU A 164 -18.67 3.85 -15.27
CA GLU A 164 -18.76 4.12 -16.71
C GLU A 164 -17.40 4.52 -17.30
N PRO A 165 -17.10 4.16 -18.56
CA PRO A 165 -15.79 4.43 -19.16
C PRO A 165 -15.39 5.91 -19.23
N SER A 166 -16.35 6.84 -19.25
CA SER A 166 -16.08 8.28 -19.28
C SER A 166 -15.44 8.82 -18.00
N ARG A 167 -15.57 8.08 -16.88
CA ARG A 167 -15.01 8.47 -15.57
C ARG A 167 -13.77 7.66 -15.18
N GLY A 168 -13.54 6.54 -15.83
CA GLY A 168 -12.40 5.65 -15.62
C GLY A 168 -12.63 4.32 -16.34
N ASP A 169 -11.57 3.70 -16.83
CA ASP A 169 -11.66 2.48 -17.64
C ASP A 169 -11.46 1.18 -16.83
N MET A 170 -10.87 1.26 -15.64
CA MET A 170 -10.47 0.05 -14.91
C MET A 170 -11.64 -0.83 -14.47
N LEU A 171 -12.64 -0.25 -13.82
CA LEU A 171 -13.80 -1.01 -13.34
C LEU A 171 -14.75 -1.43 -14.47
N PRO A 172 -15.08 -0.58 -15.46
CA PRO A 172 -15.82 -1.04 -16.64
C PRO A 172 -15.11 -2.18 -17.38
N LEU A 173 -13.79 -2.14 -17.50
CA LEU A 173 -13.00 -3.25 -18.07
C LEU A 173 -13.19 -4.55 -17.27
N VAL A 174 -13.20 -4.47 -15.94
CA VAL A 174 -13.49 -5.63 -15.08
C VAL A 174 -14.93 -6.12 -15.26
N GLN A 175 -15.92 -5.23 -15.40
CA GLN A 175 -17.30 -5.63 -15.69
C GLN A 175 -17.40 -6.41 -17.01
N GLY A 176 -16.73 -5.92 -18.06
CA GLY A 176 -16.64 -6.62 -19.34
C GLY A 176 -15.99 -8.00 -19.20
N ALA A 177 -14.87 -8.08 -18.48
CA ALA A 177 -14.19 -9.35 -18.23
C ALA A 177 -15.05 -10.36 -17.48
N LEU A 178 -15.77 -9.93 -16.45
CA LEU A 178 -16.68 -10.80 -15.69
C LEU A 178 -17.88 -11.23 -16.52
N ALA A 179 -18.43 -10.34 -17.35
CA ALA A 179 -19.52 -10.67 -18.27
C ALA A 179 -19.09 -11.76 -19.26
N ASN A 180 -17.95 -11.59 -19.93
CA ASN A 180 -17.40 -12.60 -20.85
C ASN A 180 -17.14 -13.93 -20.13
N PHE A 181 -16.50 -13.88 -18.96
CA PHE A 181 -16.21 -15.09 -18.17
C PHE A 181 -17.50 -15.88 -17.82
N LEU A 182 -18.55 -15.18 -17.38
CA LEU A 182 -19.84 -15.80 -17.06
C LEU A 182 -20.62 -16.28 -18.30
N ALA A 183 -20.36 -15.68 -19.47
CA ALA A 183 -20.89 -16.14 -20.75
C ALA A 183 -20.12 -17.34 -21.34
N GLY A 184 -19.05 -17.81 -20.69
CA GLY A 184 -18.18 -18.86 -21.22
C GLY A 184 -17.26 -18.37 -22.35
N GLU A 185 -17.08 -17.06 -22.46
CA GLU A 185 -16.15 -16.41 -23.39
C GLU A 185 -14.84 -16.03 -22.70
N SER A 186 -13.77 -15.87 -23.48
CA SER A 186 -12.48 -15.46 -22.91
C SER A 186 -12.58 -14.05 -22.30
N PRO A 187 -12.20 -13.85 -21.03
CA PRO A 187 -12.09 -12.52 -20.44
C PRO A 187 -10.92 -11.73 -21.03
N TYR A 188 -9.91 -12.41 -21.58
CA TYR A 188 -8.78 -11.76 -22.27
C TYR A 188 -9.13 -11.57 -23.74
N THR A 189 -9.69 -10.41 -24.02
CA THR A 189 -10.01 -9.87 -25.35
C THR A 189 -9.77 -8.36 -25.36
N ILE A 190 -9.97 -7.72 -26.51
CA ILE A 190 -9.99 -6.27 -26.65
C ILE A 190 -11.42 -5.80 -26.38
N TYR A 191 -11.58 -4.90 -25.41
CA TYR A 191 -12.86 -4.29 -25.08
C TYR A 191 -12.99 -2.95 -25.77
N THR A 192 -14.11 -2.73 -26.43
CA THR A 192 -14.47 -1.43 -27.00
C THR A 192 -15.25 -0.65 -25.96
N MET A 193 -14.54 0.19 -25.23
CA MET A 193 -15.12 1.32 -24.50
C MET A 193 -14.97 2.55 -25.45
N PRO A 194 -15.11 3.84 -25.10
CA PRO A 194 -14.96 4.88 -26.12
C PRO A 194 -13.57 4.86 -26.82
N TRP A 195 -12.63 4.06 -26.29
CA TRP A 195 -11.42 3.57 -26.92
C TRP A 195 -11.27 2.04 -26.75
N GLU A 196 -10.37 1.43 -27.52
CA GLU A 196 -9.99 0.02 -27.38
C GLU A 196 -9.02 -0.19 -26.20
N LEU A 197 -9.28 -1.22 -25.40
CA LEU A 197 -8.44 -1.57 -24.25
C LEU A 197 -8.43 -3.10 -24.04
N PRO A 198 -7.28 -3.79 -24.11
CA PRO A 198 -7.20 -5.19 -23.72
C PRO A 198 -7.37 -5.35 -22.20
N LEU A 199 -7.74 -6.55 -21.73
CA LEU A 199 -7.73 -6.82 -20.29
C LEU A 199 -6.30 -6.78 -19.73
N THR A 200 -5.96 -5.72 -18.99
CA THR A 200 -4.60 -5.44 -18.50
C THR A 200 -4.28 -6.05 -17.13
N TYR A 201 -5.20 -6.84 -16.57
CA TYR A 201 -5.10 -7.37 -15.21
C TYR A 201 -4.78 -8.86 -15.18
N LEU A 202 -4.02 -9.31 -14.18
CA LEU A 202 -3.87 -10.74 -13.90
C LEU A 202 -5.13 -11.30 -13.21
N PRO A 203 -5.37 -12.62 -13.26
CA PRO A 203 -6.67 -13.20 -12.94
C PRO A 203 -7.26 -12.81 -11.59
N ILE A 204 -6.47 -12.83 -10.51
CA ILE A 204 -6.98 -12.53 -9.16
C ILE A 204 -7.49 -11.10 -9.05
N THR A 205 -6.88 -10.16 -9.78
CA THR A 205 -7.29 -8.74 -9.71
C THR A 205 -8.73 -8.55 -10.16
N TRP A 206 -9.14 -9.14 -11.28
CA TRP A 206 -10.51 -8.97 -11.78
C TRP A 206 -11.47 -10.03 -11.21
N LEU A 207 -11.02 -11.27 -10.98
CA LEU A 207 -11.85 -12.32 -10.38
C LEU A 207 -12.29 -12.01 -8.94
N ALA A 208 -11.51 -11.24 -8.18
CA ALA A 208 -11.89 -10.82 -6.83
C ALA A 208 -13.25 -10.08 -6.79
N TYR A 209 -13.64 -9.44 -7.90
CA TYR A 209 -14.90 -8.72 -8.04
C TYR A 209 -16.10 -9.61 -8.43
N LEU A 210 -15.85 -10.87 -8.80
CA LEU A 210 -16.90 -11.81 -9.24
C LEU A 210 -18.04 -11.98 -8.21
N PRO A 211 -17.79 -12.12 -6.89
CA PRO A 211 -18.88 -12.26 -5.92
C PRO A 211 -19.83 -11.06 -5.94
N ALA A 212 -19.30 -9.83 -5.88
CA ALA A 212 -20.12 -8.62 -5.91
C ALA A 212 -20.90 -8.49 -7.23
N TYR A 213 -20.23 -8.73 -8.37
CA TYR A 213 -20.86 -8.70 -9.69
C TYR A 213 -22.01 -9.71 -9.81
N SER A 214 -21.80 -10.97 -9.40
CA SER A 214 -22.81 -12.04 -9.47
C SER A 214 -24.03 -11.80 -8.57
N LEU A 215 -23.84 -11.09 -7.46
CA LEU A 215 -24.91 -10.72 -6.53
C LEU A 215 -25.64 -9.43 -6.94
N GLY A 216 -25.24 -8.79 -8.04
CA GLY A 216 -25.77 -7.48 -8.43
C GLY A 216 -25.44 -6.36 -7.44
N VAL A 217 -24.42 -6.55 -6.60
CA VAL A 217 -23.92 -5.54 -5.66
C VAL A 217 -22.86 -4.71 -6.36
N ASP A 218 -22.72 -3.44 -5.97
CA ASP A 218 -21.66 -2.59 -6.50
C ASP A 218 -20.28 -3.22 -6.30
N MET A 219 -19.55 -3.42 -7.39
CA MET A 219 -18.24 -4.08 -7.38
C MET A 219 -17.21 -3.38 -6.48
N ARG A 220 -17.34 -2.06 -6.28
CA ARG A 220 -16.43 -1.27 -5.43
C ARG A 220 -16.50 -1.66 -3.96
N VAL A 221 -17.54 -2.37 -3.52
CA VAL A 221 -17.56 -3.03 -2.20
C VAL A 221 -16.33 -3.94 -2.03
N THR A 222 -15.94 -4.66 -3.08
CA THR A 222 -14.74 -5.51 -3.08
C THR A 222 -13.47 -4.70 -2.80
N SER A 223 -13.34 -3.51 -3.41
CA SER A 223 -12.21 -2.60 -3.17
C SER A 223 -12.17 -2.12 -1.71
N VAL A 224 -13.33 -1.79 -1.12
CA VAL A 224 -13.44 -1.41 0.31
C VAL A 224 -13.00 -2.57 1.20
N LEU A 225 -13.50 -3.78 0.96
CA LEU A 225 -13.13 -4.98 1.72
C LEU A 225 -11.62 -5.28 1.62
N ALA A 226 -11.02 -5.06 0.44
CA ALA A 226 -9.59 -5.20 0.25
C ALA A 226 -8.78 -4.21 1.11
N GLU A 227 -9.18 -2.94 1.17
CA GLU A 227 -8.53 -1.97 2.06
C GLU A 227 -8.74 -2.30 3.55
N LEU A 228 -9.92 -2.75 3.95
CA LEU A 228 -10.18 -3.21 5.32
C LEU A 228 -9.32 -4.43 5.69
N THR A 229 -9.02 -5.30 4.72
CA THR A 229 -8.11 -6.44 4.90
C THR A 229 -6.70 -5.98 5.29
N ILE A 230 -6.25 -4.82 4.82
CA ILE A 230 -4.95 -4.25 5.22
C ILE A 230 -4.97 -3.90 6.71
N GLY A 231 -6.03 -3.24 7.19
CA GLY A 231 -6.21 -2.92 8.61
C GLY A 231 -6.32 -4.17 9.49
N ALA A 232 -7.10 -5.17 9.04
CA ALA A 232 -7.20 -6.47 9.71
C ALA A 232 -5.83 -7.17 9.79
N THR A 233 -5.03 -7.09 8.73
CA THR A 233 -3.69 -7.65 8.68
C THR A 233 -2.74 -6.97 9.67
N LEU A 234 -2.78 -5.63 9.77
CA LEU A 234 -2.01 -4.89 10.79
C LEU A 234 -2.43 -5.27 12.21
N SER A 235 -3.73 -5.38 12.46
CA SER A 235 -4.26 -5.84 13.74
C SER A 235 -3.78 -7.26 14.08
N TRP A 236 -3.75 -8.15 13.08
CA TRP A 236 -3.22 -9.49 13.24
C TRP A 236 -1.74 -9.50 13.56
N ILE A 237 -0.90 -8.71 12.87
CA ILE A 237 0.53 -8.59 13.19
C ILE A 237 0.71 -8.14 14.65
N ALA A 238 -0.03 -7.10 15.07
CA ALA A 238 0.06 -6.55 16.43
C ALA A 238 -0.35 -7.54 17.54
N THR A 239 -1.22 -8.50 17.22
CA THR A 239 -1.75 -9.51 18.16
C THR A 239 -1.08 -10.88 18.03
N SER A 240 -0.39 -11.14 16.92
CA SER A 240 0.28 -12.41 16.64
C SER A 240 1.45 -12.64 17.60
N ARG A 241 1.26 -13.61 18.50
CA ARG A 241 2.33 -14.07 19.39
C ARG A 241 3.35 -14.87 18.59
N GLY A 242 4.61 -14.86 19.03
CA GLY A 242 5.55 -15.88 18.60
C GLY A 242 4.99 -17.26 18.97
N ALA A 243 5.31 -18.30 18.18
CA ALA A 243 4.86 -19.68 18.41
C ALA A 243 5.20 -20.21 19.83
N ASP A 244 6.14 -19.57 20.53
CA ASP A 244 6.68 -20.00 21.82
C ASP A 244 6.09 -19.26 23.05
N ALA A 245 5.18 -18.29 22.86
CA ALA A 245 4.68 -17.48 23.99
C ALA A 245 3.45 -18.11 24.65
N GLY A 246 3.70 -19.03 25.59
CA GLY A 246 2.69 -19.56 26.51
C GLY A 246 1.96 -18.48 27.33
N MET A 247 0.66 -18.72 27.56
CA MET A 247 -0.27 -18.06 28.49
C MET A 247 -0.84 -16.63 28.21
N GLN A 248 -2.18 -16.61 28.10
CA GLN A 248 -3.23 -15.64 28.49
C GLN A 248 -2.97 -14.15 28.85
N THR A 249 -2.00 -13.44 28.26
CA THR A 249 -2.03 -11.95 28.29
C THR A 249 -3.30 -11.40 27.59
N ASN A 250 -3.93 -10.38 28.18
CA ASN A 250 -5.22 -9.82 27.78
C ASN A 250 -5.16 -9.18 26.36
N GLN A 251 -5.55 -9.92 25.31
CA GLN A 251 -5.42 -9.53 23.88
C GLN A 251 -6.00 -8.14 23.55
N ARG A 252 -7.01 -7.69 24.30
CA ARG A 252 -7.65 -6.37 24.11
C ARG A 252 -6.71 -5.20 24.41
N CYS A 253 -5.68 -5.38 25.23
CA CYS A 253 -4.73 -4.32 25.57
C CYS A 253 -3.79 -4.00 24.38
N LEU A 254 -3.43 -5.00 23.55
CA LEU A 254 -2.44 -4.87 22.48
C LEU A 254 -2.94 -4.09 21.27
N ILE A 255 -4.21 -4.27 20.88
CA ILE A 255 -4.82 -3.52 19.77
C ILE A 255 -4.93 -2.03 20.14
N GLY A 256 -5.19 -1.75 21.42
CA GLY A 256 -5.32 -0.39 21.94
C GLY A 256 -4.03 0.44 21.91
N THR A 257 -2.89 -0.12 21.49
CA THR A 257 -1.60 0.59 21.43
C THR A 257 -0.95 0.60 20.04
N SER A 258 -1.61 0.06 19.00
CA SER A 258 -1.02 -0.01 17.66
C SER A 258 -1.10 1.36 16.95
N VAL A 259 0.04 2.04 16.90
CA VAL A 259 0.30 3.24 16.09
C VAL A 259 0.23 2.90 14.59
N GLY A 260 0.70 1.73 14.16
CA GLY A 260 0.59 1.28 12.77
C GLY A 260 -0.85 1.24 12.28
N LEU A 261 -1.75 0.69 13.11
CA LEU A 261 -3.19 0.67 12.81
C LEU A 261 -3.81 2.07 12.87
N LEU A 262 -3.33 2.95 13.75
CA LEU A 262 -3.77 4.34 13.81
C LEU A 262 -3.35 5.14 12.55
N VAL A 263 -2.13 4.95 12.07
CA VAL A 263 -1.64 5.57 10.81
C VAL A 263 -2.42 5.04 9.61
N TRP A 264 -2.69 3.73 9.56
CA TRP A 264 -3.55 3.15 8.52
C TRP A 264 -4.95 3.76 8.56
N ALA A 265 -5.56 3.92 9.74
CA ALA A 265 -6.88 4.51 9.88
C ALA A 265 -6.93 5.95 9.36
N TRP A 266 -5.85 6.72 9.52
CA TRP A 266 -5.72 8.04 8.89
C TRP A 266 -5.61 7.95 7.36
N VAL A 267 -4.72 7.09 6.85
CA VAL A 267 -4.57 6.85 5.41
C VAL A 267 -5.89 6.39 4.77
N PHE A 268 -6.68 5.59 5.47
CA PHE A 268 -8.00 5.12 5.02
C PHE A 268 -9.01 6.25 4.79
N LEU A 269 -8.83 7.39 5.49
CA LEU A 269 -9.64 8.60 5.33
C LEU A 269 -9.13 9.54 4.25
N GLN A 270 -7.96 9.32 3.67
CA GLN A 270 -7.37 10.24 2.70
C GLN A 270 -8.21 10.32 1.41
N PRO A 271 -8.42 11.53 0.85
CA PRO A 271 -9.16 11.71 -0.40
C PRO A 271 -8.57 10.91 -1.56
N SER A 272 -7.23 10.89 -1.69
CA SER A 272 -6.57 10.14 -2.76
C SER A 272 -6.92 8.66 -2.71
N LEU A 273 -6.84 8.04 -1.53
CA LEU A 273 -7.15 6.63 -1.37
C LEU A 273 -8.61 6.35 -1.69
N GLN A 274 -9.54 7.20 -1.23
CA GLN A 274 -10.96 7.09 -1.56
C GLN A 274 -11.22 7.13 -3.07
N HIS A 275 -10.57 8.06 -3.77
CA HIS A 275 -10.66 8.17 -5.22
C HIS A 275 -10.13 6.90 -5.91
N TRP A 276 -8.99 6.37 -5.44
CA TRP A 276 -8.44 5.12 -5.99
C TRP A 276 -9.32 3.90 -5.71
N THR A 277 -9.97 3.80 -4.54
CA THR A 277 -10.93 2.73 -4.24
C THR A 277 -12.08 2.73 -5.26
N GLN A 278 -12.50 3.92 -5.69
CA GLN A 278 -13.65 4.11 -6.58
C GLN A 278 -13.31 3.94 -8.05
N ALA A 279 -12.08 4.26 -8.46
CA ALA A 279 -11.70 4.32 -9.87
C ALA A 279 -10.80 3.17 -10.33
N THR A 280 -10.18 2.42 -9.41
CA THR A 280 -9.13 1.45 -9.74
C THR A 280 -9.38 0.05 -9.18
N THR A 281 -8.65 -0.92 -9.69
CA THR A 281 -8.62 -2.32 -9.23
C THR A 281 -7.43 -2.64 -8.32
N ALA A 282 -6.55 -1.65 -8.10
CA ALA A 282 -5.32 -1.79 -7.34
C ALA A 282 -5.50 -2.22 -5.86
N PRO A 283 -6.61 -1.90 -5.16
CA PRO A 283 -6.83 -2.35 -3.78
C PRO A 283 -6.71 -3.86 -3.57
N ILE A 284 -7.09 -4.68 -4.56
CA ILE A 284 -6.96 -6.15 -4.47
C ILE A 284 -5.48 -6.55 -4.31
N TRP A 285 -4.60 -5.97 -5.13
CA TRP A 285 -3.15 -6.19 -5.03
C TRP A 285 -2.61 -5.74 -3.67
N TRP A 286 -3.03 -4.57 -3.18
CA TRP A 286 -2.56 -4.03 -1.90
C TRP A 286 -2.92 -4.94 -0.73
N ALA A 287 -4.14 -5.49 -0.72
CA ALA A 287 -4.60 -6.44 0.29
C ALA A 287 -3.76 -7.73 0.28
N VAL A 288 -3.57 -8.35 -0.90
CA VAL A 288 -2.80 -9.59 -1.02
C VAL A 288 -1.33 -9.37 -0.67
N LEU A 289 -0.76 -8.21 -1.03
CA LEU A 289 0.59 -7.81 -0.63
C LEU A 289 0.72 -7.69 0.90
N ALA A 290 -0.23 -7.01 1.55
CA ALA A 290 -0.25 -6.87 3.01
C ALA A 290 -0.29 -8.24 3.69
N VAL A 291 -1.21 -9.12 3.27
CA VAL A 291 -1.35 -10.48 3.81
C VAL A 291 -0.08 -11.30 3.61
N THR A 292 0.53 -11.22 2.41
CA THR A 292 1.79 -11.91 2.11
C THR A 292 2.90 -11.48 3.06
N LEU A 293 3.09 -10.17 3.24
CA LEU A 293 4.12 -9.63 4.14
C LEU A 293 3.84 -9.98 5.61
N ALA A 294 2.58 -9.95 6.04
CA ALA A 294 2.21 -10.35 7.39
C ALA A 294 2.51 -11.82 7.67
N LEU A 295 2.23 -12.72 6.72
CA LEU A 295 2.58 -14.14 6.84
C LEU A 295 4.10 -14.34 6.93
N VAL A 296 4.89 -13.58 6.14
CA VAL A 296 6.36 -13.57 6.25
C VAL A 296 6.80 -13.06 7.62
N ILE A 297 6.26 -11.93 8.08
CA ILE A 297 6.56 -11.33 9.39
C ILE A 297 6.24 -12.29 10.54
N CYS A 298 5.09 -12.94 10.47
CA CYS A 298 4.60 -13.85 11.50
C CYS A 298 5.30 -15.22 11.48
N GLY A 299 6.15 -15.50 10.49
CA GLY A 299 6.90 -16.76 10.37
C GLY A 299 6.07 -17.92 9.78
N HIS A 300 4.91 -17.65 9.19
CA HIS A 300 4.07 -18.66 8.54
C HIS A 300 4.58 -18.98 7.13
N ARG A 301 5.73 -19.65 7.03
CA ARG A 301 6.43 -19.86 5.75
C ARG A 301 5.55 -20.41 4.63
N TRP A 302 4.82 -21.49 4.88
CA TRP A 302 3.99 -22.12 3.84
C TRP A 302 2.81 -21.24 3.43
N GLY A 303 2.14 -20.61 4.40
CA GLY A 303 1.10 -19.62 4.12
C GLY A 303 1.65 -18.45 3.31
N ALA A 304 2.83 -17.94 3.67
CA ALA A 304 3.50 -16.87 2.95
C ALA A 304 3.85 -17.27 1.50
N ALA A 305 4.28 -18.51 1.26
CA ALA A 305 4.54 -19.02 -0.09
C ALA A 305 3.26 -19.10 -0.94
N VAL A 306 2.16 -19.61 -0.37
CA VAL A 306 0.86 -19.62 -1.06
C VAL A 306 0.40 -18.19 -1.35
N ALA A 307 0.43 -17.30 -0.35
CA ALA A 307 0.04 -15.92 -0.50
C ALA A 307 0.89 -15.19 -1.55
N LEU A 308 2.21 -15.43 -1.59
CA LEU A 308 3.13 -14.89 -2.60
C LEU A 308 2.75 -15.35 -4.02
N GLY A 309 2.32 -16.60 -4.18
CA GLY A 309 1.79 -17.12 -5.46
C GLY A 309 0.48 -16.46 -5.88
N VAL A 310 -0.45 -16.25 -4.95
CA VAL A 310 -1.70 -15.49 -5.19
C VAL A 310 -1.37 -14.04 -5.56
N CYS A 311 -0.44 -13.42 -4.83
CA CYS A 311 0.12 -12.09 -5.10
C CYS A 311 0.61 -12.00 -6.55
N ALA A 312 1.40 -12.98 -6.99
CA ALA A 312 1.91 -13.03 -8.36
C ALA A 312 0.82 -13.18 -9.43
N ALA A 313 -0.34 -13.73 -9.07
CA ALA A 313 -1.53 -13.80 -9.93
C ALA A 313 -2.45 -12.58 -9.82
N THR A 314 -2.08 -11.57 -9.01
CA THR A 314 -2.78 -10.28 -8.91
C THR A 314 -2.04 -9.19 -9.68
N SER A 315 -0.71 -9.07 -9.53
CA SER A 315 0.06 -8.02 -10.21
C SER A 315 1.48 -8.46 -10.63
N PRO A 316 1.96 -8.07 -11.83
CA PRO A 316 3.36 -8.24 -12.22
C PRO A 316 4.35 -7.49 -11.30
N LEU A 317 3.86 -6.48 -10.55
CA LEU A 317 4.67 -5.74 -9.58
C LEU A 317 5.21 -6.60 -8.44
N ILE A 318 4.74 -7.84 -8.31
CA ILE A 318 5.34 -8.82 -7.41
C ILE A 318 6.85 -9.01 -7.63
N ALA A 319 7.34 -8.73 -8.85
CA ALA A 319 8.75 -8.79 -9.19
C ALA A 319 9.62 -7.86 -8.32
N VAL A 320 9.06 -6.80 -7.74
CA VAL A 320 9.75 -5.90 -6.80
C VAL A 320 9.90 -6.56 -5.42
N VAL A 321 8.97 -7.41 -5.00
CA VAL A 321 8.86 -7.94 -3.62
C VAL A 321 9.46 -9.33 -3.50
N ALA A 322 9.12 -10.23 -4.42
CA ALA A 322 9.46 -11.65 -4.35
C ALA A 322 10.97 -11.91 -4.18
N PRO A 323 11.90 -11.18 -4.84
CA PRO A 323 13.33 -11.38 -4.64
C PRO A 323 13.78 -11.10 -3.20
N PHE A 324 13.24 -10.07 -2.53
CA PHE A 324 13.59 -9.77 -1.14
C PHE A 324 13.07 -10.85 -0.18
N VAL A 325 11.84 -11.34 -0.39
CA VAL A 325 11.27 -12.44 0.39
C VAL A 325 12.08 -13.73 0.18
N GLY A 326 12.47 -14.03 -1.06
CA GLY A 326 13.32 -15.18 -1.38
C GLY A 326 14.70 -15.11 -0.73
N LEU A 327 15.37 -13.95 -0.77
CA LEU A 327 16.65 -13.73 -0.09
C LEU A 327 16.51 -13.84 1.44
N TYR A 328 15.42 -13.33 2.01
CA TYR A 328 15.11 -13.50 3.42
C TYR A 328 14.97 -14.97 3.80
N TRP A 329 14.18 -15.75 3.05
CA TRP A 329 14.04 -17.19 3.28
C TRP A 329 15.37 -17.91 3.11
N LEU A 330 16.15 -17.59 2.07
CA LEU A 330 17.46 -18.21 1.82
C LEU A 330 18.39 -18.05 3.02
N ARG A 331 18.42 -16.85 3.62
CA ARG A 331 19.25 -16.57 4.78
C ARG A 331 18.76 -17.26 6.04
N THR A 332 17.45 -17.37 6.23
CA THR A 332 16.85 -17.85 7.49
C THR A 332 16.63 -19.35 7.53
N HIS A 333 16.34 -19.97 6.37
CA HIS A 333 15.91 -21.36 6.25
C HIS A 333 16.82 -22.21 5.36
N GLY A 334 17.76 -21.59 4.65
CA GLY A 334 18.67 -22.27 3.73
C GLY A 334 18.04 -22.61 2.37
N TRP A 335 18.88 -23.01 1.42
CA TRP A 335 18.50 -23.13 0.01
C TRP A 335 17.38 -24.15 -0.25
N ARG A 336 17.37 -25.30 0.44
CA ARG A 336 16.37 -26.36 0.22
C ARG A 336 14.96 -25.86 0.52
N GLN A 337 14.79 -25.24 1.68
CA GLN A 337 13.50 -24.77 2.16
C GLN A 337 13.02 -23.55 1.37
N THR A 338 13.93 -22.67 0.98
CA THR A 338 13.63 -21.56 0.08
C THR A 338 13.17 -22.05 -1.28
N THR A 339 13.88 -23.02 -1.87
CA THR A 339 13.50 -23.61 -3.16
C THR A 339 12.11 -24.21 -3.08
N ALA A 340 11.79 -24.98 -2.02
CA ALA A 340 10.46 -25.53 -1.83
C ALA A 340 9.38 -24.44 -1.71
N SER A 341 9.66 -23.34 -1.00
CA SER A 341 8.72 -22.23 -0.82
C SER A 341 8.51 -21.45 -2.14
N VAL A 342 9.57 -21.22 -2.90
CA VAL A 342 9.51 -20.58 -4.22
C VAL A 342 8.76 -21.47 -5.22
N MET A 343 9.04 -22.77 -5.24
CA MET A 343 8.32 -23.71 -6.10
C MET A 343 6.83 -23.76 -5.75
N LEU A 344 6.47 -23.75 -4.46
CA LEU A 344 5.07 -23.66 -4.05
C LEU A 344 4.40 -22.36 -4.53
N ALA A 345 5.06 -21.22 -4.37
CA ALA A 345 4.55 -19.94 -4.87
C ALA A 345 4.35 -19.95 -6.39
N LEU A 346 5.31 -20.51 -7.14
CA LEU A 346 5.22 -20.66 -8.60
C LEU A 346 4.09 -21.60 -9.01
N LEU A 347 3.91 -22.73 -8.32
CA LEU A 347 2.81 -23.67 -8.59
C LEU A 347 1.44 -23.03 -8.35
N VAL A 348 1.29 -22.27 -7.25
CA VAL A 348 0.05 -21.53 -6.97
C VAL A 348 -0.22 -20.47 -8.03
N ALA A 349 0.79 -19.67 -8.39
CA ALA A 349 0.66 -18.67 -9.45
C ALA A 349 0.31 -19.31 -10.79
N ALA A 350 0.99 -20.39 -11.17
CA ALA A 350 0.74 -21.13 -12.40
C ALA A 350 -0.66 -21.74 -12.43
N ALA A 351 -1.12 -22.35 -11.33
CA ALA A 351 -2.47 -22.92 -11.25
C ALA A 351 -3.58 -21.88 -11.48
N ILE A 352 -3.33 -20.63 -11.09
CA ILE A 352 -4.28 -19.52 -11.28
C ILE A 352 -4.14 -18.87 -12.66
N ILE A 353 -2.90 -18.64 -13.13
CA ILE A 353 -2.62 -17.89 -14.38
C ILE A 353 -2.79 -18.77 -15.61
N LEU A 354 -2.31 -20.00 -15.57
CA LEU A 354 -2.18 -20.87 -16.74
C LEU A 354 -3.53 -21.15 -17.44
N PRO A 355 -4.66 -21.37 -16.74
CA PRO A 355 -5.95 -21.56 -17.41
C PRO A 355 -6.30 -20.39 -18.35
N PHE A 356 -6.07 -19.16 -17.92
CA PHE A 356 -6.39 -17.96 -18.71
C PHE A 356 -5.38 -17.68 -19.82
N LEU A 357 -4.10 -17.96 -19.55
CA LEU A 357 -3.05 -17.88 -20.57
C LEU A 357 -3.29 -18.90 -21.69
N LEU A 358 -3.68 -20.13 -21.36
CA LEU A 358 -3.97 -21.17 -22.35
C LEU A 358 -5.27 -20.90 -23.12
N TRP A 359 -6.24 -20.25 -22.49
CA TRP A 359 -7.51 -19.91 -23.14
C TRP A 359 -7.33 -18.87 -24.26
N SER A 360 -6.55 -17.82 -24.03
CA SER A 360 -6.32 -16.76 -25.03
C SER A 360 -4.89 -16.22 -24.95
N PRO A 361 -3.89 -16.97 -25.45
CA PRO A 361 -2.48 -16.68 -25.19
C PRO A 361 -2.02 -15.32 -25.75
N GLN A 362 -2.40 -14.97 -26.98
CA GLN A 362 -1.96 -13.68 -27.54
C GLN A 362 -2.59 -12.50 -26.81
N GLN A 363 -3.89 -12.54 -26.51
CA GLN A 363 -4.59 -11.45 -25.84
C GLN A 363 -4.19 -11.34 -24.37
N PHE A 364 -3.96 -12.47 -23.69
CA PHE A 364 -3.43 -12.49 -22.35
C PHE A 364 -2.06 -11.82 -22.30
N MET A 365 -1.13 -12.21 -23.18
CA MET A 365 0.21 -11.62 -23.24
C MET A 365 0.16 -10.14 -23.63
N LEU A 366 -0.70 -9.76 -24.57
CA LEU A 366 -0.90 -8.38 -24.98
C LEU A 366 -1.36 -7.53 -23.79
N GLY A 367 -2.46 -7.89 -23.15
CA GLY A 367 -3.05 -7.12 -22.06
C GLY A 367 -2.22 -7.15 -20.78
N ALA A 368 -1.99 -8.33 -20.22
CA ALA A 368 -1.42 -8.48 -18.88
C ALA A 368 0.08 -8.15 -18.79
N TYR A 369 0.83 -8.29 -19.90
CA TYR A 369 2.28 -8.12 -19.89
C TYR A 369 2.80 -7.06 -20.86
N ARG A 370 2.30 -6.97 -22.09
CA ARG A 370 2.89 -6.05 -23.09
C ARG A 370 2.33 -4.64 -23.01
N TRP A 371 1.03 -4.48 -22.77
CA TRP A 371 0.32 -3.20 -22.94
C TRP A 371 1.00 -2.01 -22.25
N PHE A 372 1.37 -2.17 -20.98
CA PHE A 372 2.07 -1.12 -20.20
C PHE A 372 3.59 -1.24 -20.21
N ASN A 373 4.15 -2.42 -20.52
CA ASN A 373 5.59 -2.60 -20.50
C ASN A 373 6.22 -2.22 -21.84
N ASP A 374 5.61 -2.48 -22.99
CA ASP A 374 6.16 -2.10 -24.28
C ASP A 374 5.99 -0.60 -24.49
N ASN A 375 7.10 0.15 -24.48
CA ASN A 375 7.05 1.61 -24.58
C ASN A 375 6.37 2.08 -25.88
N SER A 376 6.39 1.26 -26.94
CA SER A 376 5.78 1.57 -28.23
C SER A 376 4.25 1.42 -28.28
N LEU A 377 3.63 0.87 -27.23
CA LEU A 377 2.18 0.67 -27.14
C LEU A 377 1.51 1.82 -26.37
N PHE A 378 0.81 1.50 -25.28
CA PHE A 378 0.09 2.47 -24.46
C PHE A 378 0.97 3.62 -23.92
N PRO A 379 2.22 3.40 -23.49
CA PRO A 379 3.07 4.48 -23.00
C PRO A 379 3.30 5.56 -24.07
N GLN A 380 3.67 5.18 -25.30
CA GLN A 380 3.81 6.11 -26.42
C GLN A 380 2.47 6.77 -26.77
N LEU A 381 1.41 5.98 -26.90
CA LEU A 381 0.08 6.50 -27.23
C LEU A 381 -0.35 7.63 -26.28
N ARG A 382 -0.22 7.42 -24.95
CA ARG A 382 -0.55 8.45 -23.96
C ARG A 382 0.42 9.63 -23.96
N TRP A 383 1.68 9.40 -24.31
CA TRP A 383 2.64 10.48 -24.48
C TRP A 383 2.22 11.39 -25.64
N ASP A 384 1.92 10.81 -26.81
CA ASP A 384 1.57 11.53 -28.02
C ASP A 384 0.21 12.25 -27.90
N MET A 385 -0.76 11.64 -27.22
CA MET A 385 -2.09 12.22 -27.06
C MET A 385 -2.10 13.48 -26.18
N ASP A 386 -1.47 13.42 -25.01
CA ASP A 386 -1.65 14.48 -24.00
C ASP A 386 -0.45 14.67 -23.07
N ASN A 387 0.72 14.11 -23.43
CA ASN A 387 1.93 14.13 -22.62
C ASN A 387 1.65 13.72 -21.17
N THR A 388 0.81 12.69 -20.93
CA THR A 388 0.38 12.27 -19.57
C THR A 388 1.57 12.20 -18.62
N TRP A 389 2.68 11.59 -19.06
CA TRP A 389 3.87 11.36 -18.22
C TRP A 389 4.59 12.65 -17.79
N ALA A 390 4.37 13.77 -18.49
CA ALA A 390 4.91 15.07 -18.09
C ALA A 390 4.21 15.67 -16.87
N ARG A 391 3.02 15.18 -16.52
CA ARG A 391 2.16 15.68 -15.44
C ARG A 391 2.18 14.80 -14.19
N GLN A 392 2.86 13.65 -14.25
CA GLN A 392 2.87 12.67 -13.19
C GLN A 392 4.15 12.74 -12.36
N VAL A 393 4.05 12.53 -11.04
CA VAL A 393 5.20 12.54 -10.13
C VAL A 393 6.17 11.43 -10.48
N GLY A 394 7.35 11.80 -10.98
CA GLY A 394 8.44 10.89 -11.32
C GLY A 394 9.39 11.52 -12.34
N PHE A 395 10.43 10.78 -12.70
CA PHE A 395 11.44 11.25 -13.66
C PHE A 395 11.10 10.93 -15.11
N SER A 396 10.05 10.14 -15.39
CA SER A 396 9.72 9.73 -16.77
C SER A 396 9.53 10.92 -17.71
N SER A 397 8.99 12.03 -17.21
CA SER A 397 8.85 13.29 -17.96
C SER A 397 10.15 13.78 -18.61
N ILE A 398 11.30 13.64 -17.95
CA ILE A 398 12.61 14.04 -18.49
C ILE A 398 13.06 13.10 -19.60
N PHE A 399 12.82 11.80 -19.42
CA PHE A 399 13.26 10.77 -20.36
C PHE A 399 12.43 10.82 -21.64
N TRP A 400 11.10 10.89 -21.53
CA TRP A 400 10.18 11.02 -22.67
C TRP A 400 10.42 12.31 -23.49
N ARG A 401 10.76 13.43 -22.85
CA ARG A 401 11.08 14.68 -23.58
C ARG A 401 12.41 14.65 -24.34
N ARG A 402 13.24 13.64 -24.11
CA ARG A 402 14.58 13.51 -24.69
C ARG A 402 14.73 12.25 -25.51
N ASP A 403 13.64 11.54 -25.79
CA ASP A 403 13.63 10.25 -26.49
C ASP A 403 14.57 9.22 -25.81
N LEU A 404 14.58 9.24 -24.46
CA LEU A 404 15.39 8.37 -23.60
C LEU A 404 14.53 7.39 -22.78
N GLU A 405 13.23 7.29 -23.03
CA GLU A 405 12.29 6.43 -22.27
C GLU A 405 12.72 4.94 -22.25
N GLY A 406 13.47 4.49 -23.26
CA GLY A 406 14.10 3.17 -23.27
C GLY A 406 15.09 2.92 -22.12
N MET A 407 15.65 3.97 -21.50
CA MET A 407 16.58 3.88 -20.36
C MET A 407 15.88 3.70 -19.01
N LEU A 408 14.58 3.97 -18.91
CA LEU A 408 13.85 3.89 -17.65
C LEU A 408 13.89 2.47 -17.05
N LYS A 409 13.63 1.43 -17.85
CA LYS A 409 13.66 0.04 -17.37
C LYS A 409 15.05 -0.46 -16.97
N PRO A 410 16.13 -0.22 -17.75
CA PRO A 410 17.50 -0.50 -17.29
C PRO A 410 17.83 0.16 -15.96
N ILE A 411 17.40 1.41 -15.75
CA ILE A 411 17.59 2.12 -14.48
C ILE A 411 16.81 1.42 -13.35
N GLN A 412 15.53 1.12 -13.54
CA GLN A 412 14.71 0.39 -12.57
C GLN A 412 15.36 -0.95 -12.19
N MET A 413 15.79 -1.74 -13.18
CA MET A 413 16.44 -3.03 -12.96
C MET A 413 17.75 -2.89 -12.19
N SER A 414 18.59 -1.90 -12.56
CA SER A 414 19.86 -1.63 -11.88
C SER A 414 19.65 -1.22 -10.43
N LEU A 415 18.66 -0.37 -10.15
CA LEU A 415 18.30 0.04 -8.79
C LEU A 415 17.80 -1.16 -7.97
N LEU A 416 16.90 -1.99 -8.50
CA LEU A 416 16.41 -3.17 -7.80
C LEU A 416 17.53 -4.17 -7.50
N LEU A 417 18.40 -4.47 -8.47
CA LEU A 417 19.55 -5.36 -8.27
C LEU A 417 20.53 -4.79 -7.24
N GLY A 418 20.80 -3.48 -7.30
CA GLY A 418 21.62 -2.79 -6.31
C GLY A 418 21.05 -2.89 -4.90
N LEU A 419 19.73 -2.72 -4.75
CA LEU A 419 19.05 -2.88 -3.46
C LEU A 419 19.05 -4.32 -2.95
N LEU A 420 18.90 -5.31 -3.83
CA LEU A 420 18.99 -6.73 -3.47
C LEU A 420 20.40 -7.09 -3.01
N ALA A 421 21.43 -6.64 -3.74
CA ALA A 421 22.82 -6.81 -3.33
C ALA A 421 23.09 -6.11 -1.99
N PHE A 422 22.56 -4.92 -1.78
CA PHE A 422 22.69 -4.18 -0.53
C PHE A 422 21.98 -4.86 0.65
N TYR A 423 20.77 -5.39 0.43
CA TYR A 423 20.02 -6.20 1.40
C TYR A 423 20.78 -7.50 1.75
N TRP A 424 21.40 -8.11 0.73
CA TRP A 424 22.22 -9.29 0.90
C TRP A 424 23.47 -9.00 1.76
N TRP A 425 24.24 -7.98 1.37
CA TRP A 425 25.49 -7.57 2.00
C TRP A 425 25.29 -7.13 3.45
N ARG A 426 24.23 -6.36 3.75
CA ARG A 426 23.93 -5.91 5.12
C ARG A 426 23.51 -7.03 6.06
N ARG A 427 23.33 -8.27 5.58
CA ARG A 427 22.72 -9.37 6.34
C ARG A 427 21.42 -8.91 7.01
N ALA A 428 20.64 -8.12 6.28
CA ALA A 428 19.49 -7.41 6.80
C ALA A 428 18.50 -8.39 7.50
N PRO A 429 18.12 -8.13 8.76
CA PRO A 429 17.15 -8.96 9.48
C PRO A 429 15.73 -8.74 8.94
N LEU A 430 14.78 -9.55 9.41
CA LEU A 430 13.35 -9.40 9.10
C LEU A 430 12.85 -7.97 9.33
N ALA A 431 13.33 -7.30 10.39
CA ALA A 431 13.01 -5.90 10.73
C ALA A 431 13.27 -4.90 9.58
N LEU A 432 14.21 -5.20 8.68
CA LEU A 432 14.54 -4.33 7.55
C LEU A 432 13.86 -4.75 6.24
N LEU A 433 13.20 -5.91 6.19
CA LEU A 433 12.61 -6.44 4.95
C LEU A 433 11.63 -5.42 4.34
N SER A 434 10.65 -4.98 5.14
CA SER A 434 9.65 -4.01 4.71
C SER A 434 10.25 -2.64 4.36
N SER A 435 11.30 -2.21 5.06
CA SER A 435 12.01 -0.95 4.76
C SER A 435 12.68 -0.99 3.38
N PHE A 436 13.35 -2.11 3.05
CA PHE A 436 13.96 -2.29 1.74
C PHE A 436 12.93 -2.40 0.63
N ILE A 437 11.82 -3.10 0.85
CA ILE A 437 10.73 -3.21 -0.12
C ILE A 437 10.08 -1.84 -0.34
N THR A 438 9.90 -1.03 0.71
CA THR A 438 9.38 0.34 0.61
C THR A 438 10.29 1.19 -0.29
N ALA A 439 11.59 1.20 -0.01
CA ALA A 439 12.57 1.92 -0.84
C ALA A 439 12.60 1.40 -2.29
N ALA A 440 12.48 0.08 -2.47
CA ALA A 440 12.44 -0.56 -3.79
C ALA A 440 11.23 -0.11 -4.60
N PHE A 441 10.03 -0.08 -4.01
CA PHE A 441 8.84 0.44 -4.70
C PHE A 441 8.96 1.92 -5.03
N LEU A 442 9.46 2.76 -4.11
CA LEU A 442 9.65 4.18 -4.40
C LEU A 442 10.60 4.39 -5.57
N LEU A 443 11.78 3.77 -5.53
CA LEU A 443 12.78 3.88 -6.59
C LEU A 443 12.31 3.25 -7.90
N PHE A 444 11.59 2.13 -7.84
CA PHE A 444 10.99 1.53 -9.02
C PHE A 444 9.96 2.45 -9.65
N THR A 445 9.04 3.01 -8.86
CA THR A 445 7.93 3.82 -9.38
C THR A 445 8.41 5.18 -9.88
N VAL A 446 9.34 5.89 -9.22
CA VAL A 446 9.82 7.19 -9.72
C VAL A 446 10.53 7.11 -11.08
N PHE A 447 11.04 5.93 -11.45
CA PHE A 447 11.65 5.66 -12.76
C PHE A 447 10.77 4.79 -13.68
N ASN A 448 9.46 4.68 -13.41
CA ASN A 448 8.57 3.89 -14.26
C ASN A 448 8.21 4.65 -15.55
N PRO A 449 8.24 4.00 -16.74
CA PRO A 449 7.77 4.61 -17.99
C PRO A 449 6.29 5.02 -17.95
N VAL A 450 5.46 4.29 -17.19
CA VAL A 450 4.04 4.55 -16.98
C VAL A 450 3.84 4.96 -15.52
N LEU A 451 3.55 6.23 -15.31
CA LEU A 451 3.37 6.78 -13.96
C LEU A 451 1.90 6.99 -13.67
N TRP A 452 1.38 6.19 -12.74
CA TRP A 452 0.10 6.47 -12.09
C TRP A 452 0.33 6.71 -10.61
N PRO A 453 -0.32 7.71 -9.98
CA PRO A 453 -0.08 8.04 -8.57
C PRO A 453 -0.31 6.84 -7.62
N TYR A 454 -1.30 6.00 -7.90
CA TYR A 454 -1.60 4.83 -7.07
C TYR A 454 -0.51 3.74 -7.11
N LEU A 455 0.46 3.80 -8.05
CA LEU A 455 1.61 2.87 -8.09
C LEU A 455 2.61 3.11 -6.96
N TYR A 456 2.49 4.21 -6.22
CA TYR A 456 3.27 4.44 -5.00
C TYR A 456 2.62 3.81 -3.75
N THR A 457 1.33 3.48 -3.78
CA THR A 457 0.62 2.90 -2.64
C THR A 457 1.24 1.59 -2.12
N PRO A 458 1.77 0.67 -2.97
CA PRO A 458 2.50 -0.50 -2.47
C PRO A 458 3.65 -0.15 -1.51
N ALA A 459 4.36 0.96 -1.73
CA ALA A 459 5.40 1.46 -0.82
C ALA A 459 4.79 1.89 0.53
N LEU A 460 3.62 2.54 0.51
CA LEU A 460 2.91 2.91 1.73
C LEU A 460 2.42 1.68 2.50
N ILE A 461 1.90 0.66 1.80
CA ILE A 461 1.51 -0.61 2.45
C ILE A 461 2.72 -1.27 3.11
N THR A 462 3.87 -1.34 2.44
CA THR A 462 5.08 -1.92 3.03
C THR A 462 5.61 -1.09 4.20
N ALA A 463 5.49 0.25 4.15
CA ALA A 463 5.81 1.13 5.26
C ALA A 463 4.92 0.85 6.49
N LEU A 464 3.61 0.69 6.28
CA LEU A 464 2.66 0.30 7.35
C LEU A 464 3.00 -1.08 7.94
N MET A 465 3.35 -2.07 7.11
CA MET A 465 3.80 -3.39 7.58
C MET A 465 5.08 -3.27 8.43
N SER A 466 5.98 -2.34 8.10
CA SER A 466 7.16 -2.05 8.91
C SER A 466 6.77 -1.56 10.31
N LEU A 467 5.83 -0.60 10.41
CA LEU A 467 5.32 -0.13 11.71
C LEU A 467 4.74 -1.27 12.55
N GLY A 468 3.88 -2.10 11.96
CA GLY A 468 3.31 -3.27 12.65
C GLY A 468 4.36 -4.27 13.14
N LEU A 469 5.42 -4.49 12.35
CA LEU A 469 6.54 -5.34 12.74
C LEU A 469 7.32 -4.76 13.93
N TYR A 470 7.62 -3.45 13.91
CA TYR A 470 8.33 -2.82 15.03
C TYR A 470 7.53 -2.89 16.32
N GLU A 471 6.21 -2.69 16.27
CA GLU A 471 5.35 -2.84 17.44
C GLU A 471 5.40 -4.26 18.00
N ARG A 472 5.27 -5.26 17.13
CA ARG A 472 5.36 -6.66 17.53
C ARG A 472 6.69 -6.98 18.21
N LEU A 473 7.81 -6.54 17.64
CA LEU A 473 9.13 -6.75 18.25
C LEU A 473 9.26 -6.05 19.59
N SER A 474 8.71 -4.83 19.72
CA SER A 474 8.72 -4.09 20.98
C SER A 474 7.91 -4.77 22.09
N ASN A 475 6.79 -5.41 21.74
CA ASN A 475 5.96 -6.15 22.68
C ASN A 475 6.68 -7.40 23.19
N ILE A 476 7.33 -8.15 22.28
CA ILE A 476 8.13 -9.33 22.64
C ILE A 476 9.25 -8.94 23.61
N GLU A 477 9.93 -7.81 23.37
CA GLU A 477 11.00 -7.33 24.25
C GLU A 477 10.47 -6.98 25.65
N ARG A 478 9.33 -6.28 25.76
CA ARG A 478 8.71 -5.95 27.06
C ARG A 478 8.33 -7.20 27.85
N GLU A 479 7.68 -8.16 27.19
CA GLU A 479 7.31 -9.43 27.83
C GLU A 479 8.54 -10.21 28.32
N SER A 480 9.68 -10.10 27.63
CA SER A 480 10.95 -10.73 28.04
C SER A 480 11.63 -10.06 29.24
N VAL A 481 11.34 -8.77 29.49
CA VAL A 481 11.90 -8.02 30.63
C VAL A 481 11.03 -8.18 31.89
N GLU A 482 9.73 -8.42 31.72
CA GLU A 482 8.79 -8.65 32.83
C GLU A 482 8.88 -10.07 33.42
N ARG A 483 9.36 -11.05 32.64
CA ARG A 483 9.66 -12.42 33.10
C ARG A 483 11.05 -12.49 33.72
#